data_AF-C4JUD1-F1
#
_entry.id   AF-C4JUD1-F1
#
_cell.length_a   1.000
_cell.length_b   1.000
_cell.length_c   1.000
_cell.angle_alpha   90.00
_cell.angle_beta   90.00
_cell.angle_gamma   90.00
#
_symmetry.space_group_name_H-M   'P 1'
#
loop_
_entity.id
_entity.type
_entity.pdbx_description
1 polymer ?
#
loop_
_entity_poly.entity_id
_entity_poly.type
_entity_poly.pdbx_seq_one_letter_code
_entity_poly.pdbx_strand_id
1 'polypeptide(L)'
;MSMKELKTVKKYLVANLKKRFIVPTTALFTSPILIAHNGAKLCFCVNFHKLNAISKYDQYLFLLIDELMDQLNEAKYFTKLNICQEFHRIHMSEESEDLTSL
;
A
#
# COMPACT_ATOMS: atom_id res chain seq x y z
N MET A 1 7.00 -18.93 -10.36
CA MET A 1 5.71 -18.78 -9.67
C MET A 1 4.85 -20.01 -9.91
N SER A 2 4.20 -20.50 -8.86
CA SER A 2 3.23 -21.59 -8.91
C SER A 2 1.94 -21.16 -9.61
N MET A 3 1.18 -22.12 -10.14
CA MET A 3 -0.11 -21.86 -10.80
C MET A 3 -1.11 -21.16 -9.86
N LYS A 4 -1.05 -21.42 -8.55
CA LYS A 4 -1.89 -20.73 -7.55
C LYS A 4 -1.49 -19.27 -7.38
N GLU A 5 -0.20 -18.98 -7.42
CA GLU A 5 0.35 -17.62 -7.33
C GLU A 5 -0.03 -16.81 -8.57
N LEU A 6 0.16 -17.37 -9.78
CA LEU A 6 -0.22 -16.71 -11.03
C LEU A 6 -1.71 -16.36 -11.09
N LYS A 7 -2.59 -17.27 -10.62
CA LYS A 7 -4.02 -16.98 -10.50
C LYS A 7 -4.30 -15.82 -9.54
N THR A 8 -3.56 -15.75 -8.44
CA THR A 8 -3.69 -14.68 -7.44
C THR A 8 -3.24 -13.33 -8.01
N VAL A 9 -2.08 -13.29 -8.68
CA VAL A 9 -1.57 -12.12 -9.39
C VAL A 9 -2.59 -11.62 -10.41
N LYS A 10 -3.05 -12.51 -11.31
CA LYS A 10 -4.03 -12.15 -12.33
C LYS A 10 -5.31 -11.58 -11.73
N LYS A 11 -5.82 -12.19 -10.66
CA LYS A 11 -7.02 -11.72 -9.95
C LYS A 11 -6.80 -10.32 -9.35
N TYR A 12 -5.64 -10.07 -8.75
CA TYR A 12 -5.30 -8.76 -8.20
C TYR A 12 -5.23 -7.69 -9.31
N LEU A 13 -4.51 -7.96 -10.40
CA LEU A 13 -4.36 -7.02 -11.51
C LEU A 13 -5.70 -6.63 -12.12
N VAL A 14 -6.56 -7.62 -12.44
CA VAL A 14 -7.89 -7.36 -13.03
C VAL A 14 -8.76 -6.52 -12.10
N ALA A 15 -8.75 -6.81 -10.80
CA ALA A 15 -9.56 -6.08 -9.82
C ALA A 15 -9.11 -4.63 -9.68
N ASN A 16 -7.80 -4.37 -9.62
CA ASN A 16 -7.27 -3.02 -9.42
C ASN A 16 -7.27 -2.18 -10.70
N LEU A 17 -7.11 -2.79 -11.87
CA LEU A 17 -7.34 -2.13 -13.16
C LEU A 17 -8.79 -1.65 -13.30
N LYS A 18 -9.77 -2.48 -12.91
CA LYS A 18 -11.20 -2.11 -12.94
C LYS A 18 -11.50 -0.93 -12.01
N LYS A 19 -10.83 -0.87 -10.86
CA LYS A 19 -10.95 0.23 -9.89
C LYS A 19 -10.15 1.49 -10.26
N ARG A 20 -9.32 1.44 -11.31
CA ARG A 20 -8.36 2.50 -11.67
C ARG A 20 -7.33 2.81 -10.57
N PHE A 21 -7.04 1.84 -9.70
CA PHE A 21 -5.95 1.96 -8.72
C PHE A 21 -4.58 1.75 -9.34
N ILE A 22 -4.52 1.05 -10.47
CA ILE A 22 -3.33 0.88 -11.29
C ILE A 22 -3.70 1.11 -12.75
N VAL A 23 -2.72 1.52 -13.55
CA VAL A 23 -2.83 1.72 -14.99
C VAL A 23 -1.65 1.05 -15.71
N PRO A 24 -1.81 0.61 -16.96
CA PRO A 24 -0.67 0.17 -17.77
C PRO A 24 0.32 1.33 -17.98
N THR A 25 1.61 1.06 -17.82
CA THR A 25 2.70 2.03 -18.05
C THR A 25 3.81 1.40 -18.88
N THR A 26 4.61 2.24 -19.54
CA THR A 26 5.82 1.89 -20.27
C THR A 26 7.08 2.43 -19.57
N ALA A 27 6.99 2.75 -18.29
CA ALA A 27 8.11 3.25 -17.49
C ALA A 27 9.31 2.30 -17.50
N LEU A 28 10.51 2.87 -17.38
CA LEU A 28 11.77 2.11 -17.29
C LEU A 28 12.02 1.54 -15.90
N PHE A 29 11.38 2.10 -14.88
CA PHE A 29 11.44 1.56 -13.53
C PHE A 29 10.58 0.28 -13.46
N THR A 30 10.91 -0.64 -12.56
CA THR A 30 10.07 -1.80 -12.24
C THR A 30 10.44 -2.32 -10.86
N SER A 31 9.42 -2.60 -10.06
CA SER A 31 9.57 -3.25 -8.77
C SER A 31 9.02 -4.67 -8.81
N PRO A 32 9.79 -5.69 -8.40
CA PRO A 32 9.35 -7.07 -8.54
C PRO A 32 8.13 -7.37 -7.66
N ILE A 33 7.19 -8.15 -8.22
CA ILE A 33 6.02 -8.64 -7.50
C ILE A 33 6.41 -9.85 -6.64
N LEU A 34 5.97 -9.83 -5.39
CA LEU A 34 6.11 -10.92 -4.43
C LEU A 34 4.73 -11.47 -4.07
N ILE A 35 4.67 -12.78 -3.83
CA ILE A 35 3.50 -13.42 -3.24
C ILE A 35 3.88 -13.87 -1.83
N ALA A 36 3.24 -13.24 -0.85
CA ALA A 36 3.44 -13.55 0.56
C ALA A 36 2.28 -14.42 1.08
N HIS A 37 2.56 -15.26 2.07
CA HIS A 37 1.54 -15.98 2.81
C HIS A 37 1.13 -15.17 4.04
N ASN A 38 -0.13 -14.77 4.12
CA ASN A 38 -0.73 -14.18 5.30
C ASN A 38 -1.73 -15.19 5.89
N GLY A 39 -1.22 -16.05 6.79
CA GLY A 39 -1.94 -17.22 7.28
C GLY A 39 -2.30 -18.18 6.14
N ALA A 40 -3.60 -18.45 5.98
CA ALA A 40 -4.10 -19.33 4.90
C ALA A 40 -4.25 -18.63 3.53
N LYS A 41 -4.01 -17.31 3.44
CA LYS A 41 -4.26 -16.50 2.24
C LYS A 41 -2.96 -16.07 1.55
N LEU A 42 -2.97 -16.07 0.22
CA LEU A 42 -1.92 -15.45 -0.58
C LEU A 42 -2.18 -13.95 -0.73
N CYS A 43 -1.17 -13.14 -0.43
CA CYS A 43 -1.17 -11.69 -0.58
C CYS A 43 -0.26 -11.28 -1.74
N PHE A 44 -0.79 -10.39 -2.59
CA PHE A 44 0.00 -9.68 -3.59
C PHE A 44 0.77 -8.56 -2.91
N CYS A 45 2.09 -8.53 -3.09
CA CYS A 45 2.98 -7.52 -2.54
C CYS A 45 3.91 -7.00 -3.65
N VAL A 46 4.25 -5.72 -3.59
CA VAL A 46 5.24 -5.11 -4.48
C VAL A 46 6.48 -4.84 -3.67
N ASN A 47 7.63 -5.26 -4.15
CA ASN A 47 8.88 -5.06 -3.43
C ASN A 47 9.48 -3.68 -3.73
N PHE A 48 9.09 -2.70 -2.92
CA PHE A 48 9.63 -1.35 -2.98
C PHE A 48 10.92 -1.15 -2.17
N HIS A 49 11.62 -2.19 -1.70
CA HIS A 49 12.82 -1.99 -0.88
C HIS A 49 13.89 -1.12 -1.55
N LYS A 50 14.17 -1.35 -2.84
CA LYS A 50 15.14 -0.54 -3.59
C LYS A 50 14.64 0.89 -3.82
N LEU A 51 13.35 1.04 -4.11
CA LEU A 51 12.72 2.35 -4.28
C LEU A 51 12.76 3.15 -2.97
N ASN A 52 12.35 2.56 -1.86
CA ASN A 52 12.32 3.19 -0.55
C ASN A 52 13.72 3.63 -0.07
N ALA A 53 14.79 2.95 -0.50
CA ALA A 53 16.16 3.32 -0.17
C ALA A 53 16.64 4.59 -0.89
N ILE A 54 16.08 4.90 -2.06
CA ILE A 54 16.42 6.10 -2.85
C ILE A 54 15.41 7.24 -2.65
N SER A 55 14.20 6.93 -2.17
CA SER A 55 13.17 7.91 -1.85
C SER A 55 13.56 8.78 -0.67
N LYS A 56 13.23 10.07 -0.74
CA LYS A 56 13.38 10.99 0.39
C LYS A 56 12.44 10.55 1.51
N TYR A 57 12.99 10.41 2.72
CA TYR A 57 12.19 10.13 3.90
C TYR A 57 11.36 11.35 4.30
N ASP A 58 10.05 11.14 4.46
CA ASP A 58 9.13 12.15 4.96
C ASP A 58 8.88 11.91 6.45
N GLN A 59 9.33 12.85 7.29
CA GLN A 59 9.12 12.82 8.73
C GLN A 59 7.82 13.52 9.07
N TYR A 60 6.74 12.76 9.09
CA TYR A 60 5.52 13.23 9.74
C TYR A 60 5.62 13.04 11.25
N LEU A 61 5.17 14.03 12.02
CA LEU A 61 5.10 13.95 13.48
C LEU A 61 4.02 12.94 13.88
N PHE A 62 4.45 11.72 14.22
CA PHE A 62 3.58 10.78 14.89
C PHE A 62 3.53 11.13 16.37
N LEU A 63 2.35 11.44 16.90
CA LEU A 63 2.16 11.62 18.35
C LEU A 63 2.59 10.34 19.06
N LEU A 64 3.28 10.49 20.19
CA LEU A 64 3.58 9.32 21.01
C LEU A 64 2.27 8.70 21.50
N ILE A 65 2.27 7.37 21.66
CA ILE A 65 1.06 6.66 22.10
C ILE A 65 0.57 7.23 23.44
N ASP A 66 1.47 7.56 24.35
CA ASP A 66 1.14 8.14 25.66
C ASP A 66 0.49 9.52 25.52
N GLU A 67 1.03 10.40 24.66
CA GLU A 67 0.44 11.72 24.39
C GLU A 67 -0.98 11.61 23.81
N LEU A 68 -1.20 10.64 22.90
CA LEU A 68 -2.52 10.37 22.34
C LEU A 68 -3.48 9.85 23.42
N MET A 69 -3.01 8.98 24.31
CA MET A 69 -3.83 8.42 25.39
C MET A 69 -4.20 9.47 26.44
N ASP A 70 -3.29 10.38 26.77
CA ASP A 70 -3.55 11.49 27.70
C ASP A 70 -4.66 12.40 27.16
N GLN A 71 -4.65 12.71 25.85
CA GLN A 71 -5.73 13.47 25.21
C GLN A 71 -7.08 12.76 25.22
N LEU A 72 -7.07 11.42 25.23
CA LEU A 72 -8.26 10.58 25.20
C LEU A 72 -8.80 10.28 26.61
N ASN A 73 -8.03 10.52 27.67
CA ASN A 73 -8.31 10.07 29.04
C ASN A 73 -9.61 10.65 29.65
N GLU A 74 -10.05 11.82 29.19
CA GLU A 74 -11.29 12.47 29.68
C GLU A 74 -12.56 12.02 28.92
N ALA A 75 -12.42 11.23 27.85
CA ALA A 75 -13.55 10.84 27.01
C ALA A 75 -14.35 9.68 27.63
N LYS A 76 -15.68 9.83 27.65
CA LYS A 76 -16.61 8.79 28.15
C LYS A 76 -16.98 7.74 27.11
N TYR A 77 -16.84 8.07 25.83
CA TYR A 77 -17.20 7.21 24.71
C TYR A 77 -16.13 7.31 23.62
N PHE A 78 -15.78 6.16 23.04
CA PHE A 78 -14.80 6.08 21.95
C PHE A 78 -15.46 5.50 20.71
N THR A 79 -15.18 6.12 19.56
CA THR A 79 -15.56 5.60 18.25
C THR A 79 -14.31 5.42 17.42
N LYS A 80 -14.06 4.19 16.96
CA LYS A 80 -12.95 3.88 16.05
C LYS A 80 -13.48 3.80 14.63
N LEU A 81 -12.98 4.69 13.76
CA LEU A 81 -13.25 4.64 12.33
C LEU A 81 -12.09 3.95 11.62
N ASN A 82 -12.41 3.07 10.67
CA ASN A 82 -11.43 2.43 9.81
C ASN A 82 -11.66 2.84 8.36
N ILE A 83 -10.69 3.50 7.74
CA ILE A 83 -10.75 3.91 6.35
C ILE A 83 -10.24 2.75 5.49
N CYS A 84 -11.15 1.99 4.90
CA CYS A 84 -10.79 0.89 4.02
C CYS A 84 -10.07 1.41 2.75
N GLN A 85 -8.96 0.77 2.39
CA GLN A 85 -8.18 1.10 1.18
C GLN A 85 -7.67 2.55 1.16
N GLU A 86 -7.42 3.14 2.33
CA GLU A 86 -7.05 4.55 2.51
C GLU A 86 -5.95 5.03 1.56
N PHE A 87 -4.85 4.27 1.43
CA PHE A 87 -3.74 4.62 0.54
C PHE A 87 -4.18 4.79 -0.93
N HIS A 88 -5.15 4.02 -1.41
CA HIS A 88 -5.63 4.14 -2.80
C HIS A 88 -6.58 5.32 -3.02
N ARG A 89 -6.97 6.03 -1.96
CA ARG A 89 -7.80 7.25 -2.05
C ARG A 89 -6.95 8.50 -2.23
N ILE A 90 -5.65 8.42 -1.96
CA ILE A 90 -4.69 9.49 -2.19
C ILE A 90 -4.07 9.28 -3.57
N HIS A 91 -4.13 10.30 -4.42
CA HIS A 91 -3.53 10.23 -5.75
C HIS A 91 -2.01 10.36 -5.67
N MET A 92 -1.30 9.59 -6.49
CA MET A 92 0.12 9.78 -6.71
C MET A 92 0.35 11.06 -7.52
N SER A 93 1.47 11.74 -7.26
CA SER A 93 1.92 12.84 -8.11
C SER A 93 2.34 12.29 -9.48
N GLU A 94 1.99 12.96 -10.57
CA GLU A 94 2.33 12.56 -11.94
C GLU A 94 3.83 12.27 -12.13
N GLU A 95 4.69 13.09 -11.53
CA GLU A 95 6.16 12.93 -11.57
C GLU A 95 6.68 11.63 -10.92
N SER A 96 5.89 11.02 -10.04
CA SER A 96 6.28 9.83 -9.27
C SER A 96 5.52 8.57 -9.67
N GLU A 97 4.52 8.65 -10.55
CA GLU A 97 3.73 7.47 -10.96
C GLU A 97 4.62 6.40 -11.58
N ASP A 98 5.54 6.82 -12.46
CA ASP A 98 6.48 5.95 -13.16
C ASP A 98 7.45 5.23 -12.22
N LEU A 99 7.69 5.74 -11.01
CA LEU A 99 8.53 5.08 -10.00
C LEU A 99 7.82 3.88 -9.36
N THR A 100 6.50 3.78 -9.48
CA THR A 100 5.69 2.72 -8.87
C THR A 100 5.26 1.62 -9.83
N SER A 101 5.82 1.60 -11.04
CA SER A 101 5.60 0.56 -12.03
C SER A 101 5.97 -0.84 -11.54
N LEU A 102 5.18 -1.81 -11.98
CA LEU A 102 5.29 -3.24 -11.65
C LEU A 102 6.07 -3.98 -12.73
#